data_AF-A0A6B3NTF3-F1
#
_entry.id   AF-A0A6B3NTF3-F1
#
_cell.length_a   1.000
_cell.length_b   1.000
_cell.length_c   1.000
_cell.angle_alpha   90.00
_cell.angle_beta   90.00
_cell.angle_gamma   90.00
#
_symmetry.space_group_name_H-M   'P 1'
#
loop_
_entity.id
_entity.type
_entity.pdbx_description
1 polymer ?
#
loop_
_entity_poly.entity_id
_entity_poly.type
_entity_poly.pdbx_seq_one_letter_code
_entity_poly.pdbx_strand_id
1 'polypeptide(L)'
;MPPRPAVVAPAPGTNPKALFRSLYEHSMGVVIGEAHSGIGSKRLLIENMSQLAKQQVRVLYLEHLLTDFHQLDLDAFNRSGTFTAALKAYVRELDEGHGTDPDKRYTFLEVLRAARKYRVRVQAIDCMASYRQAWLQPPTAPVRQQMMNFYADRIIRADQAARGPARWVALVGNSHANLFQGVPGLAELEGVVGLRVEDVPIGRPDEWGLDPGRAGVMSGFREVRVQSDLRLLAAVAKPGALPDLPTCLRHVGSFTFKDFDGQLYLVHRSNDGSLVYSLIHHEGEQVFIERPGWPWIHQRRLWNLADLVVALSAHGLKYHVL
;
A
#
# COMPACT_ATOMS: atom_id res chain seq x y z
N MET A 1 21.41 3.76 -10.88
CA MET A 1 20.83 3.50 -9.53
C MET A 1 21.88 2.78 -8.71
N PRO A 2 21.90 2.94 -7.37
CA PRO A 2 22.81 2.19 -6.50
C PRO A 2 22.58 0.67 -6.62
N PRO A 3 23.59 -0.17 -6.34
CA PRO A 3 23.40 -1.62 -6.33
C PRO A 3 22.41 -2.01 -5.23
N ARG A 4 21.54 -3.00 -5.53
CA ARG A 4 20.60 -3.54 -4.55
C ARG A 4 21.23 -4.71 -3.77
N PRO A 5 20.96 -4.86 -2.47
CA PRO A 5 21.46 -5.98 -1.68
C PRO A 5 20.84 -7.30 -2.17
N ALA A 6 21.58 -8.40 -2.01
CA ALA A 6 21.03 -9.73 -2.25
C ALA A 6 19.93 -10.03 -1.23
N VAL A 7 18.76 -10.47 -1.72
CA VAL A 7 17.62 -10.79 -0.87
C VAL A 7 17.54 -12.30 -0.68
N VAL A 8 17.62 -12.72 0.58
CA VAL A 8 17.51 -14.13 0.97
C VAL A 8 16.15 -14.35 1.65
N ALA A 9 15.50 -15.46 1.32
CA ALA A 9 14.24 -15.84 1.95
C ALA A 9 14.45 -15.98 3.49
N PRO A 10 13.64 -15.30 4.31
CA PRO A 10 13.70 -15.46 5.76
C PRO A 10 13.38 -16.90 6.15
N ALA A 11 14.01 -17.41 7.21
CA ALA A 11 13.67 -18.73 7.73
C ALA A 11 12.22 -18.76 8.25
N PRO A 12 11.50 -19.90 8.13
CA PRO A 12 10.17 -20.04 8.72
C PRO A 12 10.19 -19.69 10.21
N GLY A 13 9.19 -18.92 10.67
CA GLY A 13 9.11 -18.49 12.08
C GLY A 13 10.10 -17.38 12.47
N THR A 14 10.79 -16.74 11.52
CA THR A 14 11.60 -15.54 11.79
C THR A 14 10.75 -14.49 12.52
N ASN A 15 11.24 -13.99 13.65
CA ASN A 15 10.56 -12.88 14.33
C ASN A 15 11.00 -11.52 13.75
N PRO A 16 10.19 -10.45 13.87
CA PRO A 16 10.50 -9.15 13.27
C PRO A 16 11.87 -8.57 13.67
N LYS A 17 12.30 -8.80 14.93
CA LYS A 17 13.59 -8.31 15.42
C LYS A 17 14.77 -8.94 14.66
N ALA A 18 14.72 -10.25 14.46
CA ALA A 18 15.74 -10.99 13.70
C ALA A 18 15.75 -10.57 12.23
N LEU A 19 14.57 -10.39 11.64
CA LEU A 19 14.45 -9.92 10.25
C LEU A 19 15.09 -8.53 10.06
N PHE A 20 14.65 -7.53 10.82
CA PHE A 20 15.19 -6.17 10.67
C PHE A 20 16.70 -6.14 10.86
N ARG A 21 17.23 -6.94 11.80
CA ARG A 21 18.68 -7.05 12.01
C ARG A 21 19.38 -7.49 10.73
N SER A 22 18.91 -8.57 10.11
CA SER A 22 19.47 -9.10 8.87
C SER A 22 19.35 -8.11 7.70
N LEU A 23 18.23 -7.38 7.60
CA LEU A 23 18.05 -6.36 6.57
C LEU A 23 19.06 -5.21 6.72
N TYR A 24 19.27 -4.73 7.95
CA TYR A 24 20.17 -3.63 8.22
C TYR A 24 21.66 -4.02 8.27
N GLU A 25 21.99 -5.32 8.20
CA GLU A 25 23.38 -5.78 7.98
C GLU A 25 23.87 -5.43 6.57
N HIS A 26 22.96 -5.39 5.59
CA HIS A 26 23.29 -5.22 4.16
C HIS A 26 22.67 -3.98 3.54
N SER A 27 21.92 -3.18 4.31
CA SER A 27 21.26 -1.97 3.83
C SER A 27 21.16 -0.89 4.89
N MET A 28 21.12 0.36 4.45
CA MET A 28 20.84 1.52 5.31
C MET A 28 19.33 1.84 5.38
N GLY A 29 18.51 1.25 4.51
CA GLY A 29 17.09 1.53 4.45
C GLY A 29 16.26 0.27 4.33
N VAL A 30 14.98 0.38 4.69
CA VAL A 30 13.94 -0.59 4.36
C VAL A 30 12.73 0.18 3.89
N VAL A 31 12.17 -0.18 2.73
CA VAL A 31 10.95 0.42 2.21
C VAL A 31 9.79 -0.52 2.48
N ILE A 32 8.85 -0.11 3.32
CA ILE A 32 7.64 -0.87 3.63
C ILE A 32 6.54 -0.41 2.68
N GLY A 33 6.12 -1.31 1.77
CA GLY A 33 4.96 -1.15 0.93
C GLY A 33 3.69 -1.60 1.65
N GLU A 34 2.65 -0.78 1.61
CA GLU A 34 1.36 -1.11 2.22
C GLU A 34 0.16 -0.86 1.29
N ALA A 35 -0.95 -1.53 1.59
CA ALA A 35 -2.27 -0.99 1.31
C ALA A 35 -2.59 0.06 2.39
N HIS A 36 -3.05 1.25 2.00
CA HIS A 36 -3.21 2.36 2.94
C HIS A 36 -4.20 2.08 4.08
N SER A 37 -5.25 1.29 3.80
CA SER A 37 -6.21 0.78 4.79
C SER A 37 -5.66 -0.38 5.65
N GLY A 38 -4.50 -0.92 5.29
CA GLY A 38 -3.88 -2.04 5.98
C GLY A 38 -3.44 -1.68 7.41
N ILE A 39 -3.72 -2.57 8.34
CA ILE A 39 -3.38 -2.49 9.76
C ILE A 39 -1.97 -3.06 10.00
N GLY A 40 -1.57 -4.08 9.25
CA GLY A 40 -0.38 -4.90 9.50
C GLY A 40 0.93 -4.13 9.41
N SER A 41 1.07 -3.21 8.46
CA SER A 41 2.25 -2.35 8.29
C SER A 41 2.43 -1.39 9.48
N LYS A 42 1.32 -0.79 9.91
CA LYS A 42 1.27 0.13 11.05
C LYS A 42 1.54 -0.63 12.35
N ARG A 43 0.95 -1.82 12.52
CA ARG A 43 1.26 -2.76 13.62
C ARG A 43 2.75 -3.10 13.66
N LEU A 44 3.31 -3.54 12.53
CA LEU A 44 4.72 -3.89 12.39
C LEU A 44 5.61 -2.74 12.89
N LEU A 45 5.36 -1.52 12.43
CA LEU A 45 6.12 -0.34 12.84
C LEU A 45 5.93 -0.01 14.33
N ILE A 46 4.69 0.08 14.81
CA ILE A 46 4.38 0.47 16.20
C ILE A 46 5.00 -0.50 17.20
N GLU A 47 4.83 -1.80 16.98
CA GLU A 47 5.31 -2.84 17.89
C GLU A 47 6.84 -3.00 17.85
N ASN A 48 7.48 -2.66 16.73
CA ASN A 48 8.93 -2.84 16.55
C ASN A 48 9.73 -1.54 16.57
N MET A 49 9.11 -0.37 16.77
CA MET A 49 9.80 0.92 16.74
C MET A 49 10.97 0.99 17.74
N SER A 50 10.82 0.36 18.92
CA SER A 50 11.90 0.24 19.89
C SER A 50 13.11 -0.53 19.34
N GLN A 51 12.86 -1.62 18.61
CA GLN A 51 13.91 -2.44 18.02
C GLN A 51 14.57 -1.71 16.85
N LEU A 52 13.79 -1.03 16.00
CA LEU A 52 14.31 -0.17 14.93
C LEU A 52 15.27 0.88 15.50
N ALA A 53 14.86 1.58 16.57
CA ALA A 53 15.71 2.57 17.23
C ALA A 53 17.02 1.96 17.81
N LYS A 54 16.94 0.76 18.40
CA LYS A 54 18.11 -0.02 18.87
C LYS A 54 19.04 -0.43 17.73
N GLN A 55 18.49 -0.69 16.55
CA GLN A 55 19.23 -0.94 15.32
C GLN A 55 19.71 0.34 14.63
N GLN A 56 19.69 1.46 15.34
CA GLN A 56 20.16 2.75 14.86
C GLN A 56 19.33 3.37 13.74
N VAL A 57 18.08 2.94 13.55
CA VAL A 57 17.12 3.66 12.71
C VAL A 57 16.87 5.03 13.34
N ARG A 58 17.05 6.10 12.56
CA ARG A 58 16.91 7.49 13.03
C ARG A 58 15.78 8.25 12.38
N VAL A 59 15.31 7.80 11.22
CA VAL A 59 14.24 8.48 10.47
C VAL A 59 13.24 7.49 9.89
N LEU A 60 11.97 7.85 10.03
CA LEU A 60 10.83 7.27 9.36
C LEU A 60 10.39 8.25 8.27
N TYR A 61 10.54 7.85 7.01
CA TYR A 61 10.02 8.57 5.86
C TYR A 61 8.58 8.14 5.58
N LEU A 62 7.66 9.08 5.36
CA LEU A 62 6.23 8.77 5.21
C LEU A 62 5.62 9.45 3.97
N GLU A 63 5.04 8.66 3.06
CA GLU A 63 4.40 9.15 1.83
C GLU A 63 3.25 10.12 2.10
N HIS A 64 2.36 9.78 3.03
CA HIS A 64 1.10 10.51 3.24
C HIS A 64 1.26 11.86 3.95
N LEU A 65 2.48 12.35 4.10
CA LEU A 65 2.76 13.68 4.62
C LEU A 65 3.48 14.49 3.55
N LEU A 66 3.11 15.77 3.46
CA LEU A 66 3.56 16.67 2.41
C LEU A 66 4.61 17.62 2.97
N THR A 67 5.75 17.71 2.30
CA THR A 67 6.87 18.58 2.71
C THR A 67 6.49 20.07 2.67
N ASP A 68 5.63 20.45 1.74
CA ASP A 68 5.16 21.83 1.49
C ASP A 68 4.03 22.27 2.43
N PHE A 69 3.34 21.35 3.10
CA PHE A 69 2.24 21.69 4.03
C PHE A 69 2.49 21.25 5.49
N HIS A 70 3.12 20.09 5.71
CA HIS A 70 3.16 19.47 7.05
C HIS A 70 4.56 19.50 7.69
N GLN A 71 5.63 19.82 6.94
CA GLN A 71 6.99 19.66 7.47
C GLN A 71 7.28 20.55 8.68
N LEU A 72 6.77 21.79 8.70
CA LEU A 72 6.98 22.70 9.83
C LEU A 72 6.36 22.15 11.13
N ASP A 73 5.12 21.65 11.02
CA ASP A 73 4.43 21.02 12.14
C ASP A 73 5.09 19.70 12.55
N LEU A 74 5.56 18.90 11.59
CA LEU A 74 6.31 17.68 11.85
C LEU A 74 7.61 17.97 12.59
N ASP A 75 8.33 19.01 12.22
CA ASP A 75 9.55 19.43 12.89
C ASP A 75 9.28 19.89 14.33
N ALA A 76 8.18 20.62 14.56
CA ALA A 76 7.72 20.97 15.91
C ALA A 76 7.36 19.72 16.73
N PHE A 77 6.66 18.76 16.12
CA PHE A 77 6.33 17.48 16.74
C PHE A 77 7.58 16.64 17.04
N ASN A 78 8.53 16.56 16.11
CA ASN A 78 9.77 15.80 16.27
C ASN A 78 10.60 16.31 17.46
N ARG A 79 10.62 17.64 17.69
CA ARG A 79 11.31 18.29 18.80
C ARG A 79 10.57 18.14 20.13
N SER A 80 9.28 18.43 20.16
CA SER A 80 8.51 18.56 21.41
C SER A 80 7.78 17.28 21.83
N GLY A 81 7.47 16.40 20.87
CA GLY A 81 6.53 15.29 21.02
C GLY A 81 5.06 15.68 21.08
N THR A 82 4.74 16.96 20.96
CA THR A 82 3.37 17.49 20.97
C THR A 82 2.93 17.75 19.55
N PHE A 83 1.73 17.27 19.19
CA PHE A 83 1.12 17.61 17.91
C PHE A 83 0.59 19.04 17.95
N THR A 84 0.80 19.80 16.87
CA THR A 84 -0.01 20.99 16.62
C THR A 84 -1.43 20.56 16.28
N ALA A 85 -2.39 21.48 16.46
CA ALA A 85 -3.80 21.19 16.16
C ALA A 85 -3.99 20.79 14.69
N ALA A 86 -3.32 21.49 13.77
CA ALA A 86 -3.38 21.24 12.33
C ALA A 86 -2.85 19.85 11.96
N LEU A 87 -1.63 19.49 12.41
CA LEU A 87 -1.07 18.17 12.13
C LEU A 87 -1.91 17.04 12.73
N LYS A 88 -2.42 17.21 13.96
CA LYS A 88 -3.26 16.19 14.59
C LYS A 88 -4.58 16.00 13.85
N ALA A 89 -5.20 17.08 13.38
CA ALA A 89 -6.42 17.02 12.57
C ALA A 89 -6.14 16.32 11.25
N TYR A 90 -5.10 16.73 10.52
CA TYR A 90 -4.72 16.13 9.24
C TYR A 90 -4.47 14.62 9.35
N VAL A 91 -3.69 14.17 10.34
CA VAL A 91 -3.36 12.74 10.48
C VAL A 91 -4.59 11.92 10.88
N ARG A 92 -5.54 12.50 11.62
CA ARG A 92 -6.82 11.85 11.90
C ARG A 92 -7.69 11.74 10.66
N GLU A 93 -7.78 12.80 9.85
CA GLU A 93 -8.48 12.77 8.57
C GLU A 93 -7.85 11.75 7.61
N LEU A 94 -6.52 11.60 7.65
CA LEU A 94 -5.81 10.56 6.90
C LEU A 94 -6.19 9.15 7.37
N ASP A 95 -6.20 8.92 8.69
CA ASP A 95 -6.60 7.65 9.30
C ASP A 95 -8.05 7.27 8.95
N GLU A 96 -8.95 8.25 9.00
CA GLU A 96 -10.37 8.10 8.65
C GLU A 96 -10.58 7.90 7.15
N GLY A 97 -9.93 8.72 6.32
CA GLY A 97 -10.05 8.67 4.86
C GLY A 97 -9.51 7.38 4.24
N HIS A 98 -8.50 6.77 4.86
CA HIS A 98 -8.02 5.44 4.48
C HIS A 98 -8.75 4.30 5.19
N GLY A 99 -9.65 4.58 6.11
CA GLY A 99 -10.38 3.56 6.86
C GLY A 99 -9.45 2.58 7.56
N THR A 100 -8.42 3.11 8.26
CA THR A 100 -7.31 2.33 8.84
C THR A 100 -7.76 1.32 9.91
N ASP A 101 -7.59 1.65 11.19
CA ASP A 101 -7.99 0.79 12.30
C ASP A 101 -9.13 1.45 13.09
N PRO A 102 -10.38 0.94 12.99
CA PRO A 102 -11.51 1.45 13.77
C PRO A 102 -11.30 1.46 15.28
N ASP A 103 -10.48 0.53 15.82
CA ASP A 103 -10.13 0.51 17.25
C ASP A 103 -9.04 1.54 17.58
N LYS A 104 -8.49 2.22 16.57
CA LYS A 104 -7.47 3.27 16.67
C LYS A 104 -6.17 2.81 17.32
N ARG A 105 -5.84 1.51 17.22
CA ARG A 105 -4.62 0.92 17.80
C ARG A 105 -3.44 1.03 16.84
N TYR A 106 -3.69 0.80 15.55
CA TYR A 106 -2.66 0.76 14.52
C TYR A 106 -2.99 1.70 13.36
N THR A 107 -2.84 3.00 13.62
CA THR A 107 -3.12 4.07 12.65
C THR A 107 -1.85 4.87 12.34
N PHE A 108 -1.87 5.76 11.35
CA PHE A 108 -0.76 6.69 11.08
C PHE A 108 -0.49 7.60 12.30
N LEU A 109 -1.54 8.03 13.01
CA LEU A 109 -1.37 8.79 14.25
C LEU A 109 -0.55 8.03 15.29
N GLU A 110 -0.84 6.74 15.46
CA GLU A 110 -0.10 5.90 16.41
C GLU A 110 1.32 5.56 15.92
N VAL A 111 1.55 5.45 14.61
CA VAL A 111 2.90 5.35 14.03
C VAL A 111 3.74 6.58 14.39
N LEU A 112 3.20 7.79 14.22
CA LEU A 112 3.88 9.04 14.58
C LEU A 112 4.20 9.08 16.08
N ARG A 113 3.25 8.70 16.94
CA ARG A 113 3.45 8.61 18.39
C ARG A 113 4.54 7.61 18.77
N ALA A 114 4.52 6.42 18.17
CA ALA A 114 5.54 5.40 18.39
C ALA A 114 6.93 5.88 17.96
N ALA A 115 7.05 6.46 16.76
CA ALA A 115 8.30 7.02 16.25
C ALA A 115 8.87 8.05 17.23
N ARG A 116 8.05 8.99 17.69
CA ARG A 116 8.44 10.00 18.69
C ARG A 116 8.86 9.38 20.02
N LYS A 117 8.09 8.43 20.56
CA LYS A 117 8.40 7.72 21.81
C LYS A 117 9.82 7.12 21.80
N TYR A 118 10.26 6.59 20.66
CA TYR A 118 11.58 5.99 20.50
C TYR A 118 12.59 6.88 19.77
N ARG A 119 12.30 8.18 19.64
CA ARG A 119 13.19 9.19 19.04
C ARG A 119 13.60 8.88 17.59
N VAL A 120 12.72 8.23 16.84
CA VAL A 120 12.80 8.13 15.38
C VAL A 120 12.12 9.37 14.80
N ARG A 121 12.86 10.20 14.08
CA ARG A 121 12.33 11.43 13.47
C ARG A 121 11.39 11.07 12.32
N VAL A 122 10.27 11.76 12.19
CA VAL A 122 9.36 11.59 11.05
C VAL A 122 9.68 12.65 9.99
N GLN A 123 9.78 12.24 8.73
CA GLN A 123 10.07 13.11 7.60
C GLN A 123 9.04 12.85 6.48
N ALA A 124 8.38 13.91 6.02
CA ALA A 124 7.50 13.85 4.85
C ALA A 124 8.34 13.59 3.59
N ILE A 125 7.81 12.81 2.64
CA ILE A 125 8.49 12.50 1.36
C ILE A 125 7.61 12.68 0.13
N ASP A 126 6.40 13.22 0.27
CA ASP A 126 5.57 13.62 -0.88
C ASP A 126 5.32 15.14 -0.86
N CYS A 127 4.66 15.67 -1.89
CA CYS A 127 4.28 17.07 -2.01
C CYS A 127 2.88 17.21 -2.63
N MET A 128 2.29 18.40 -2.54
CA MET A 128 0.94 18.67 -3.04
C MET A 128 0.75 18.26 -4.51
N ALA A 129 1.71 18.62 -5.37
CA ALA A 129 1.63 18.38 -6.80
C ALA A 129 1.53 16.89 -7.15
N SER A 130 2.26 16.04 -6.44
CA SER A 130 2.20 14.60 -6.60
C SER A 130 0.99 14.02 -5.86
N TYR A 131 0.83 14.28 -4.56
CA TYR A 131 -0.13 13.57 -3.71
C TYR A 131 -1.59 13.81 -4.08
N ARG A 132 -2.02 15.08 -4.24
CA ARG A 132 -3.44 15.38 -4.47
C ARG A 132 -3.92 15.08 -5.88
N GLN A 133 -2.99 14.91 -6.82
CA GLN A 133 -3.31 14.60 -8.22
C GLN A 133 -4.40 15.52 -8.80
N ALA A 134 -4.43 16.78 -8.36
CA ALA A 134 -5.43 17.79 -8.76
C ALA A 134 -5.07 18.38 -10.14
N TRP A 135 -4.86 17.49 -11.10
CA TRP A 135 -4.51 17.83 -12.47
C TRP A 135 -5.75 18.29 -13.23
N LEU A 136 -5.62 19.37 -14.01
CA LEU A 136 -6.70 19.79 -14.92
C LEU A 136 -7.04 18.70 -15.93
N GLN A 137 -6.03 17.96 -16.40
CA GLN A 137 -6.18 16.71 -17.14
C GLN A 137 -5.34 15.64 -16.45
N PRO A 138 -5.95 14.53 -15.98
CA PRO A 138 -5.21 13.46 -15.32
C PRO A 138 -4.16 12.87 -16.29
N PRO A 139 -2.88 12.84 -15.92
CA PRO A 139 -1.87 12.23 -16.76
C PRO A 139 -2.11 10.72 -16.87
N THR A 140 -1.65 10.13 -17.97
CA THR A 140 -1.69 8.67 -18.11
C THR A 140 -0.80 8.03 -17.04
N ALA A 141 -1.32 7.02 -16.35
CA ALA A 141 -0.50 6.26 -15.41
C ALA A 141 0.70 5.63 -16.16
N PRO A 142 1.92 5.61 -15.58
CA PRO A 142 2.22 5.72 -14.15
C PRO A 142 2.84 7.07 -13.71
N VAL A 143 2.36 8.21 -14.23
CA VAL A 143 2.97 9.53 -13.93
C VAL A 143 3.04 9.87 -12.43
N ARG A 144 2.02 9.51 -11.63
CA ARG A 144 2.07 9.71 -10.16
C ARG A 144 3.23 8.94 -9.51
N GLN A 145 3.52 7.73 -9.98
CA GLN A 145 4.66 6.94 -9.50
C GLN A 145 5.98 7.59 -9.88
N GLN A 146 6.10 8.07 -11.12
CA GLN A 146 7.31 8.78 -11.58
C GLN A 146 7.59 10.02 -10.72
N MET A 147 6.55 10.84 -10.49
CA MET A 147 6.68 12.10 -9.75
C MET A 147 7.00 11.88 -8.27
N MET A 148 6.21 11.05 -7.58
CA MET A 148 6.42 10.81 -6.16
C MET A 148 7.76 10.14 -5.90
N ASN A 149 8.11 9.09 -6.65
CA ASN A 149 9.36 8.35 -6.42
C ASN A 149 10.57 9.27 -6.64
N PHE A 150 10.54 10.10 -7.69
CA PHE A 150 11.57 11.11 -7.91
C PHE A 150 11.64 12.11 -6.76
N TYR A 151 10.50 12.65 -6.33
CA TYR A 151 10.47 13.64 -5.26
C TYR A 151 10.99 13.07 -3.93
N ALA A 152 10.51 11.89 -3.55
CA ALA A 152 10.92 11.17 -2.36
C ALA A 152 12.43 10.84 -2.36
N ASP A 153 13.00 10.37 -3.48
CA ASP A 153 14.45 10.17 -3.64
C ASP A 153 15.23 11.46 -3.37
N ARG A 154 14.77 12.60 -3.91
CA ARG A 154 15.40 13.90 -3.63
C ARG A 154 15.34 14.28 -2.16
N ILE A 155 14.19 14.07 -1.51
CA ILE A 155 14.02 14.38 -0.09
C ILE A 155 14.88 13.47 0.79
N ILE A 156 14.89 12.16 0.55
CA ILE A 156 15.69 11.20 1.31
C ILE A 156 17.18 11.54 1.19
N ARG A 157 17.69 11.73 -0.04
CA ARG A 157 19.10 12.07 -0.24
C ARG A 157 19.49 13.41 0.39
N ALA A 158 18.65 14.44 0.24
CA ALA A 158 18.91 15.74 0.84
C ALA A 158 18.92 15.67 2.37
N ASP A 159 17.97 14.94 2.96
CA ASP A 159 17.87 14.75 4.40
C ASP A 159 19.06 13.97 4.97
N GLN A 160 19.49 12.88 4.31
CA GLN A 160 20.68 12.11 4.67
C GLN A 160 21.97 12.93 4.52
N ALA A 161 22.09 13.74 3.46
CA ALA A 161 23.25 14.62 3.27
C ALA A 161 23.34 15.71 4.33
N ALA A 162 22.21 16.33 4.69
CA ALA A 162 22.17 17.45 5.64
C ALA A 162 22.35 17.00 7.10
N ARG A 163 21.92 15.79 7.45
CA ARG A 163 21.90 15.30 8.85
C ARG A 163 22.90 14.19 9.14
N GLY A 164 23.62 13.75 8.11
CA GLY A 164 24.54 12.63 8.16
C GLY A 164 23.85 11.30 7.85
N PRO A 165 24.59 10.32 7.28
CA PRO A 165 24.05 9.01 6.97
C PRO A 165 23.50 8.32 8.23
N ALA A 166 22.28 7.82 8.15
CA ALA A 166 21.65 7.07 9.23
C ALA A 166 20.74 5.99 8.67
N ARG A 167 20.54 4.91 9.43
CA ARG A 167 19.56 3.90 9.06
C ARG A 167 18.16 4.50 9.07
N TRP A 168 17.33 4.07 8.14
CA TRP A 168 15.99 4.61 7.95
C TRP A 168 14.99 3.53 7.58
N VAL A 169 13.72 3.86 7.73
CA VAL A 169 12.60 3.07 7.21
C VAL A 169 11.65 4.02 6.50
N ALA A 170 11.06 3.59 5.38
CA ALA A 170 10.01 4.33 4.69
C ALA A 170 8.69 3.55 4.75
N LEU A 171 7.57 4.24 4.89
CA LEU A 171 6.23 3.65 4.73
C LEU A 171 5.53 4.34 3.56
N VAL A 172 5.23 3.56 2.52
CA VAL A 172 4.69 4.03 1.24
C VAL A 172 3.65 3.05 0.70
N GLY A 173 2.82 3.50 -0.25
CA GLY A 173 1.92 2.62 -0.99
C GLY A 173 2.69 1.57 -1.81
N ASN A 174 2.08 0.40 -1.98
CA ASN A 174 2.71 -0.74 -2.69
C ASN A 174 3.31 -0.37 -4.07
N SER A 175 2.70 0.54 -4.82
CA SER A 175 3.21 0.97 -6.15
C SER A 175 4.45 1.86 -6.10
N HIS A 176 4.84 2.35 -4.92
CA HIS A 176 6.01 3.21 -4.70
C HIS A 176 7.20 2.44 -4.10
N ALA A 177 6.96 1.24 -3.58
CA ALA A 177 7.97 0.50 -2.84
C ALA A 177 9.08 -0.04 -3.75
N ASN A 178 8.71 -0.70 -4.83
CA ASN A 178 9.61 -1.37 -5.78
C ASN A 178 9.18 -1.08 -7.24
N LEU A 179 9.88 -1.69 -8.20
CA LEU A 179 9.60 -1.55 -9.64
C LEU A 179 8.11 -1.80 -9.94
N PHE A 180 7.46 -0.77 -10.47
CA PHE A 180 6.04 -0.81 -10.78
C PHE A 180 5.80 -0.25 -12.18
N GLN A 181 5.28 -1.07 -13.09
CA GLN A 181 4.94 -0.67 -14.47
C GLN A 181 6.09 0.08 -15.19
N GLY A 182 7.33 -0.41 -15.03
CA GLY A 182 8.52 0.18 -15.63
C GLY A 182 9.08 1.41 -14.89
N VAL A 183 8.45 1.84 -13.78
CA VAL A 183 8.94 2.94 -12.93
C VAL A 183 9.70 2.37 -11.74
N PRO A 184 10.98 2.71 -11.54
CA PRO A 184 11.73 2.33 -10.34
C PRO A 184 11.06 2.86 -9.08
N GLY A 185 10.88 1.98 -8.08
CA GLY A 185 10.41 2.34 -6.74
C GLY A 185 11.53 2.88 -5.87
N LEU A 186 11.19 3.25 -4.63
CA LEU A 186 12.20 3.73 -3.67
C LEU A 186 13.27 2.68 -3.35
N ALA A 187 12.91 1.39 -3.35
CA ALA A 187 13.89 0.33 -3.13
C ALA A 187 14.96 0.28 -4.23
N GLU A 188 14.58 0.53 -5.49
CA GLU A 188 15.54 0.63 -6.60
C GLU A 188 16.32 1.95 -6.57
N LEU A 189 15.65 3.08 -6.30
CA LEU A 189 16.27 4.40 -6.32
C LEU A 189 17.32 4.57 -5.21
N GLU A 190 17.04 4.01 -4.03
CA GLU A 190 17.91 4.10 -2.85
C GLU A 190 18.85 2.89 -2.69
N GLY A 191 18.69 1.84 -3.51
CA GLY A 191 19.52 0.62 -3.41
C GLY A 191 19.27 -0.17 -2.13
N VAL A 192 18.01 -0.30 -1.71
CA VAL A 192 17.62 -0.92 -0.43
C VAL A 192 16.62 -2.05 -0.62
N VAL A 193 16.23 -2.74 0.45
CA VAL A 193 15.20 -3.81 0.39
C VAL A 193 13.81 -3.21 0.51
N GLY A 194 12.90 -3.69 -0.33
CA GLY A 194 11.46 -3.47 -0.22
C GLY A 194 10.75 -4.65 0.44
N LEU A 195 9.82 -4.34 1.33
CA LEU A 195 8.99 -5.27 2.08
C LEU A 195 7.52 -4.92 1.87
N ARG A 196 6.77 -5.76 1.19
CA ARG A 196 5.31 -5.62 1.08
C ARG A 196 4.64 -6.22 2.30
N VAL A 197 3.72 -5.47 2.92
CA VAL A 197 2.91 -5.96 4.04
C VAL A 197 1.48 -6.20 3.56
N GLU A 198 0.97 -7.37 3.86
CA GLU A 198 -0.36 -7.83 3.48
C GLU A 198 -1.10 -8.36 4.70
N ASP A 199 -2.25 -7.77 5.00
CA ASP A 199 -3.07 -8.18 6.13
C ASP A 199 -3.75 -9.53 5.88
N VAL A 200 -3.60 -10.46 6.82
CA VAL A 200 -4.33 -11.72 6.88
C VAL A 200 -5.17 -11.80 8.16
N PRO A 201 -6.28 -12.56 8.16
CA PRO A 201 -7.12 -12.71 9.35
C PRO A 201 -6.33 -13.24 10.56
N ILE A 202 -6.66 -12.74 11.74
CA ILE A 202 -6.12 -13.28 13.00
C ILE A 202 -6.42 -14.78 13.13
N GLY A 203 -5.44 -15.56 13.59
CA GLY A 203 -5.51 -17.02 13.67
C GLY A 203 -4.47 -17.74 12.82
N ARG A 204 -3.77 -17.03 11.93
CA ARG A 204 -2.52 -17.47 11.32
C ARG A 204 -1.33 -16.74 11.99
N PRO A 205 -0.14 -17.35 12.11
CA PRO A 205 1.04 -16.63 12.52
C PRO A 205 1.46 -15.62 11.44
N ASP A 206 2.30 -14.65 11.82
CA ASP A 206 2.98 -13.80 10.86
C ASP A 206 3.90 -14.65 9.98
N GLU A 207 3.81 -14.51 8.67
CA GLU A 207 4.63 -15.27 7.72
C GLU A 207 5.48 -14.35 6.85
N TRP A 208 6.76 -14.66 6.79
CA TRP A 208 7.74 -13.94 5.99
C TRP A 208 8.18 -14.80 4.82
N GLY A 209 8.41 -14.18 3.66
CA GLY A 209 8.95 -14.89 2.52
C GLY A 209 9.37 -13.94 1.41
N LEU A 210 9.86 -14.51 0.32
CA LEU A 210 9.96 -13.77 -0.94
C LEU A 210 8.57 -13.33 -1.37
N ASP A 211 8.47 -12.15 -1.97
CA ASP A 211 7.19 -11.66 -2.46
C ASP A 211 6.86 -12.27 -3.84
N PRO A 212 5.82 -13.11 -3.98
CA PRO A 212 5.37 -13.59 -5.29
C PRO A 212 4.71 -12.49 -6.12
N GLY A 213 4.50 -11.31 -5.55
CA GLY A 213 3.67 -10.25 -6.10
C GLY A 213 2.18 -10.51 -5.88
N ARG A 214 1.38 -9.49 -6.14
CA ARG A 214 -0.08 -9.52 -5.99
C ARG A 214 -0.72 -8.73 -7.13
N ALA A 215 -1.72 -9.34 -7.77
CA ALA A 215 -2.58 -8.66 -8.73
C ALA A 215 -3.56 -7.73 -8.00
N GLY A 216 -3.92 -6.63 -8.63
CA GLY A 216 -4.88 -5.67 -8.10
C GLY A 216 -5.43 -4.78 -9.20
N VAL A 217 -6.45 -4.00 -8.84
CA VAL A 217 -7.08 -3.04 -9.74
C VAL A 217 -6.93 -1.65 -9.16
N MET A 218 -6.33 -0.74 -9.92
CA MET A 218 -6.19 0.68 -9.57
C MET A 218 -7.32 1.52 -10.17
N SER A 219 -7.31 2.82 -9.85
CA SER A 219 -8.21 3.81 -10.45
C SER A 219 -8.23 3.71 -11.97
N GLY A 220 -9.41 3.91 -12.57
CA GLY A 220 -9.64 3.70 -14.00
C GLY A 220 -9.70 2.23 -14.42
N PHE A 221 -9.89 1.31 -13.46
CA PHE A 221 -9.96 -0.14 -13.70
C PHE A 221 -8.70 -0.72 -14.34
N ARG A 222 -7.54 -0.12 -14.04
CA ARG A 222 -6.28 -0.64 -14.57
C ARG A 222 -5.83 -1.82 -13.74
N GLU A 223 -5.63 -2.96 -14.39
CA GLU A 223 -4.96 -4.09 -13.76
C GLU A 223 -3.49 -3.79 -13.54
N VAL A 224 -3.04 -4.10 -12.33
CA VAL A 224 -1.67 -3.86 -11.91
C VAL A 224 -1.19 -5.06 -11.11
N ARG A 225 0.12 -5.27 -11.14
CA ARG A 225 0.80 -6.19 -10.23
C ARG A 225 1.77 -5.40 -9.39
N VAL A 226 1.66 -5.54 -8.07
CA VAL A 226 2.63 -5.00 -7.12
C VAL A 226 3.49 -6.12 -6.59
N GLN A 227 4.78 -5.89 -6.47
CA GLN A 227 5.74 -6.87 -5.97
C GLN A 227 6.90 -6.13 -5.31
N SER A 228 7.24 -6.52 -4.09
CA SER A 228 8.46 -6.14 -3.40
C SER A 228 9.48 -7.28 -3.44
N ASP A 229 10.57 -7.20 -2.67
CA ASP A 229 11.51 -8.31 -2.59
C ASP A 229 11.07 -9.34 -1.55
N LEU A 230 10.60 -8.83 -0.41
CA LEU A 230 10.04 -9.64 0.67
C LEU A 230 8.56 -9.31 0.87
N ARG A 231 7.84 -10.27 1.45
CA ARG A 231 6.46 -10.13 1.89
C ARG A 231 6.31 -10.53 3.35
N LEU A 232 5.54 -9.74 4.08
CA LEU A 232 4.93 -10.11 5.37
C LEU A 232 3.44 -10.35 5.16
N LEU A 233 2.97 -11.55 5.49
CA LEU A 233 1.55 -11.79 5.80
C LEU A 233 1.34 -11.46 7.28
N ALA A 234 0.77 -10.29 7.55
CA ALA A 234 0.57 -9.77 8.90
C ALA A 234 -0.79 -10.21 9.44
N ALA A 235 -0.79 -11.05 10.47
CA ALA A 235 -2.01 -11.44 11.15
C ALA A 235 -2.57 -10.28 11.96
N VAL A 236 -3.77 -9.83 11.63
CA VAL A 236 -4.41 -8.68 12.29
C VAL A 236 -5.86 -8.98 12.64
N ALA A 237 -6.26 -8.54 13.83
CA ALA A 237 -7.67 -8.44 14.19
C ALA A 237 -8.24 -7.23 13.45
N LYS A 238 -8.81 -7.43 12.26
CA LYS A 238 -9.56 -6.37 11.57
C LYS A 238 -10.82 -6.07 12.39
N PRO A 239 -10.99 -4.87 12.97
CA PRO A 239 -12.23 -4.50 13.65
C PRO A 239 -13.28 -4.20 12.59
N GLY A 240 -14.34 -5.02 12.56
CA GLY A 240 -15.24 -5.07 11.42
C GLY A 240 -14.53 -5.65 10.20
N ALA A 241 -15.10 -6.69 9.59
CA ALA A 241 -14.69 -7.02 8.24
C ALA A 241 -14.72 -5.72 7.42
N LEU A 242 -13.69 -5.46 6.57
CA LEU A 242 -13.94 -4.74 5.31
C LEU A 242 -15.31 -5.23 4.87
N PRO A 243 -16.33 -4.36 4.71
CA PRO A 243 -17.71 -4.81 4.65
C PRO A 243 -17.71 -5.99 3.68
N ASP A 244 -18.08 -7.15 4.22
CA ASP A 244 -17.85 -8.39 3.51
C ASP A 244 -18.50 -8.25 2.13
N LEU A 245 -18.05 -9.01 1.14
CA LEU A 245 -18.64 -8.88 -0.20
C LEU A 245 -20.18 -8.82 -0.17
N PRO A 246 -20.88 -9.57 0.71
CA PRO A 246 -22.32 -9.41 0.92
C PRO A 246 -22.76 -8.01 1.39
N THR A 247 -22.05 -7.40 2.33
CA THR A 247 -22.33 -6.06 2.86
C THR A 247 -21.98 -4.95 1.88
N CYS A 248 -21.01 -5.13 0.99
CA CYS A 248 -20.70 -4.12 -0.04
C CYS A 248 -21.58 -4.26 -1.29
N LEU A 249 -21.88 -5.49 -1.71
CA LEU A 249 -22.73 -5.80 -2.85
C LEU A 249 -24.17 -6.04 -2.39
N ARG A 250 -24.74 -5.05 -1.69
CA ARG A 250 -26.05 -5.17 -1.02
C ARG A 250 -27.19 -5.39 -2.02
N HIS A 251 -27.11 -4.72 -3.16
CA HIS A 251 -28.19 -4.67 -4.14
C HIS A 251 -27.93 -5.66 -5.27
N VAL A 252 -28.99 -6.32 -5.75
CA VAL A 252 -28.94 -7.09 -6.99
C VAL A 252 -28.38 -6.20 -8.11
N GLY A 253 -27.47 -6.74 -8.90
CA GLY A 253 -26.77 -6.01 -9.95
C GLY A 253 -25.55 -5.21 -9.48
N SER A 254 -25.27 -5.12 -8.18
CA SER A 254 -23.99 -4.59 -7.69
C SER A 254 -22.85 -5.55 -8.05
N PHE A 255 -21.71 -5.01 -8.49
CA PHE A 255 -20.50 -5.80 -8.74
C PHE A 255 -19.21 -5.05 -8.37
N THR A 256 -18.12 -5.80 -8.30
CA THR A 256 -16.76 -5.31 -8.03
C THR A 256 -15.72 -6.27 -8.61
N PHE A 257 -14.44 -5.88 -8.58
CA PHE A 257 -13.31 -6.75 -8.90
C PHE A 257 -12.54 -7.09 -7.64
N LYS A 258 -12.21 -8.37 -7.47
CA LYS A 258 -11.50 -8.84 -6.28
C LYS A 258 -10.51 -9.92 -6.62
N ASP A 259 -9.30 -9.75 -6.10
CA ASP A 259 -8.23 -10.74 -6.15
C ASP A 259 -8.47 -11.83 -5.09
N PHE A 260 -8.42 -13.08 -5.53
CA PHE A 260 -8.41 -14.29 -4.71
C PHE A 260 -7.21 -15.14 -5.13
N ASP A 261 -6.26 -15.31 -4.22
CA ASP A 261 -5.06 -16.13 -4.42
C ASP A 261 -4.28 -15.82 -5.72
N GLY A 262 -4.17 -14.54 -6.07
CA GLY A 262 -3.44 -14.07 -7.25
C GLY A 262 -4.24 -14.12 -8.55
N GLN A 263 -5.51 -14.52 -8.48
CA GLN A 263 -6.45 -14.52 -9.61
C GLN A 263 -7.51 -13.44 -9.42
N LEU A 264 -7.78 -12.67 -10.48
CA LEU A 264 -8.75 -11.59 -10.43
C LEU A 264 -10.15 -12.10 -10.81
N TYR A 265 -11.14 -11.78 -9.98
CA TYR A 265 -12.53 -12.18 -10.18
C TYR A 265 -13.43 -10.95 -10.30
N LEU A 266 -14.42 -11.05 -11.18
CA LEU A 266 -15.64 -10.27 -11.11
C LEU A 266 -16.55 -10.90 -10.05
N VAL A 267 -16.93 -10.14 -9.04
CA VAL A 267 -17.89 -10.56 -8.02
C VAL A 267 -19.14 -9.72 -8.14
N HIS A 268 -20.31 -10.33 -8.29
CA HIS A 268 -21.58 -9.62 -8.37
C HIS A 268 -22.68 -10.26 -7.52
N ARG A 269 -23.69 -9.47 -7.18
CA ARG A 269 -24.94 -9.91 -6.54
C ARG A 269 -25.95 -10.31 -7.63
N SER A 270 -26.25 -11.60 -7.71
CA SER A 270 -27.21 -12.18 -8.64
C SER A 270 -28.66 -11.84 -8.25
N ASN A 271 -29.62 -12.10 -9.15
CA ASN A 271 -31.06 -11.85 -8.95
C ASN A 271 -31.66 -12.62 -7.77
N ASP A 272 -31.10 -13.79 -7.45
CA ASP A 272 -31.46 -14.61 -6.29
C ASP A 272 -30.80 -14.13 -4.99
N GLY A 273 -30.04 -13.02 -5.02
CA GLY A 273 -29.31 -12.48 -3.89
C GLY A 273 -28.02 -13.23 -3.57
N SER A 274 -27.65 -14.27 -4.31
CA SER A 274 -26.37 -14.95 -4.13
C SER A 274 -25.21 -14.08 -4.66
N LEU A 275 -24.02 -14.26 -4.08
CA LEU A 275 -22.80 -13.72 -4.68
C LEU A 275 -22.24 -14.71 -5.67
N VAL A 276 -21.86 -14.20 -6.84
CA VAL A 276 -21.29 -15.03 -7.88
C VAL A 276 -19.96 -14.48 -8.33
N TYR A 277 -19.00 -15.40 -8.43
CA TYR A 277 -17.59 -15.16 -8.70
C TYR A 277 -17.29 -15.69 -10.10
N SER A 278 -16.90 -14.79 -11.00
CA SER A 278 -16.50 -15.13 -12.36
C SER A 278 -15.02 -14.78 -12.50
N LEU A 279 -14.18 -15.78 -12.81
CA LEU A 279 -12.77 -15.53 -13.08
C LEU A 279 -12.65 -14.59 -14.29
N ILE A 280 -11.73 -13.64 -14.20
CA ILE A 280 -11.34 -12.79 -15.32
C ILE A 280 -10.17 -13.47 -16.01
N HIS A 281 -10.40 -13.88 -17.25
CA HIS A 281 -9.42 -14.54 -18.08
C HIS A 281 -8.67 -13.50 -18.91
N HIS A 282 -7.39 -13.76 -19.14
CA HIS A 282 -6.51 -12.94 -19.96
C HIS A 282 -6.12 -13.70 -21.23
N GLU A 283 -6.27 -13.06 -22.37
CA GLU A 283 -5.84 -13.55 -23.69
C GLU A 283 -5.05 -12.43 -24.38
N GLY A 284 -3.73 -12.44 -24.20
CA GLY A 284 -2.89 -11.30 -24.58
C GLY A 284 -3.21 -10.06 -23.76
N GLU A 285 -3.51 -8.94 -24.42
CA GLU A 285 -3.97 -7.71 -23.77
C GLU A 285 -5.47 -7.69 -23.49
N GLN A 286 -6.22 -8.69 -24.00
CA GLN A 286 -7.67 -8.74 -23.86
C GLN A 286 -8.10 -9.50 -22.61
N VAL A 287 -9.25 -9.10 -22.08
CA VAL A 287 -9.91 -9.74 -20.94
C VAL A 287 -11.27 -10.31 -21.36
N PHE A 288 -11.68 -11.41 -20.74
CA PHE A 288 -13.03 -11.96 -20.88
C PHE A 288 -13.48 -12.71 -19.63
N ILE A 289 -14.80 -12.96 -19.53
CA ILE A 289 -15.40 -13.75 -18.45
C ILE A 289 -16.24 -14.89 -19.01
N GLU A 290 -16.28 -16.01 -18.30
CA GLU A 290 -17.17 -17.13 -18.64
C GLU A 290 -18.48 -17.02 -17.89
N ARG A 291 -19.47 -16.37 -18.51
CA ARG A 291 -20.82 -16.23 -17.94
C ARG A 291 -21.96 -16.60 -18.90
N PRO A 292 -22.31 -17.90 -19.07
CA PRO A 292 -23.35 -18.32 -20.03
C PRO A 292 -24.71 -17.63 -19.85
N GLY A 293 -25.07 -17.28 -18.60
CA GLY A 293 -26.30 -16.53 -18.28
C GLY A 293 -26.30 -15.07 -18.75
N TRP A 294 -25.15 -14.53 -19.19
CA TRP A 294 -25.02 -13.22 -19.81
C TRP A 294 -24.47 -13.38 -21.24
N PRO A 295 -25.29 -13.86 -22.19
CA PRO A 295 -24.82 -14.19 -23.54
C PRO A 295 -24.21 -13.00 -24.31
N TRP A 296 -24.54 -11.77 -23.92
CA TRP A 296 -24.00 -10.53 -24.49
C TRP A 296 -22.52 -10.25 -24.13
N ILE A 297 -21.97 -10.95 -23.12
CA ILE A 297 -20.56 -10.81 -22.68
C ILE A 297 -19.83 -12.12 -22.43
N HIS A 298 -20.54 -13.26 -22.40
CA HIS A 298 -19.93 -14.59 -22.27
C HIS A 298 -18.83 -14.80 -23.31
N GLN A 299 -17.58 -15.03 -22.86
CA GLN A 299 -16.40 -15.25 -23.70
C GLN A 299 -16.13 -14.14 -24.74
N ARG A 300 -16.74 -12.97 -24.57
CA ARG A 300 -16.49 -11.80 -25.41
C ARG A 300 -15.21 -11.12 -24.94
N ARG A 301 -14.27 -10.94 -25.87
CA ARG A 301 -12.99 -10.27 -25.59
C ARG A 301 -13.18 -8.77 -25.55
N LEU A 302 -12.60 -8.15 -24.54
CA LEU A 302 -12.58 -6.70 -24.30
C LEU A 302 -11.13 -6.26 -24.09
N TRP A 303 -10.77 -5.01 -24.39
CA TRP A 303 -9.36 -4.61 -24.36
C TRP A 303 -8.81 -4.36 -22.96
N ASN A 304 -9.68 -4.21 -21.96
CA ASN A 304 -9.28 -3.96 -20.57
C ASN A 304 -10.51 -4.09 -19.65
N LEU A 305 -10.30 -4.00 -18.34
CA LEU A 305 -11.41 -4.02 -17.38
C LEU A 305 -12.31 -2.78 -17.45
N ALA A 306 -11.85 -1.63 -17.94
CA ALA A 306 -12.70 -0.46 -18.08
C ALA A 306 -13.80 -0.72 -19.12
N ASP A 307 -13.45 -1.34 -20.25
CA ASP A 307 -14.41 -1.81 -21.24
C ASP A 307 -15.38 -2.86 -20.65
N LEU A 308 -14.88 -3.74 -19.79
CA LEU A 308 -15.71 -4.70 -19.05
C LEU A 308 -16.71 -3.97 -18.14
N VAL A 309 -16.27 -2.98 -17.37
CA VAL A 309 -17.17 -2.17 -16.53
C VAL A 309 -18.19 -1.42 -17.36
N VAL A 310 -17.79 -0.82 -18.48
CA VAL A 310 -18.71 -0.12 -19.40
C VAL A 310 -19.76 -1.09 -19.93
N ALA A 311 -19.35 -2.28 -20.40
CA ALA A 311 -20.26 -3.29 -20.91
C ALA A 311 -21.24 -3.78 -19.85
N LEU A 312 -20.78 -4.03 -18.62
CA LEU A 312 -21.62 -4.45 -17.50
C LEU A 312 -22.60 -3.35 -17.08
N SER A 313 -22.11 -2.10 -17.01
CA SER A 313 -22.93 -0.94 -16.62
C SER A 313 -24.02 -0.63 -17.65
N ALA A 314 -23.72 -0.79 -18.94
CA ALA A 314 -24.70 -0.68 -20.02
C ALA A 314 -25.85 -1.71 -19.90
N HIS A 315 -25.65 -2.79 -19.15
CA HIS A 315 -26.65 -3.83 -18.91
C HIS A 315 -27.20 -3.80 -17.46
N GLY A 316 -27.12 -2.64 -16.81
CA GLY A 316 -27.80 -2.40 -15.52
C GLY A 316 -27.03 -2.84 -14.28
N LEU A 317 -25.78 -3.29 -14.42
CA LEU A 317 -24.93 -3.57 -13.26
C LEU A 317 -24.28 -2.28 -12.74
N LYS A 318 -24.03 -2.22 -11.42
CA LYS A 318 -23.44 -1.04 -10.77
C LYS A 318 -22.13 -1.40 -10.08
N TYR A 319 -21.05 -0.72 -10.47
CA TYR A 319 -19.74 -0.94 -9.88
C TYR A 319 -19.64 -0.35 -8.47
N HIS A 320 -18.99 -1.08 -7.55
CA HIS A 320 -18.65 -0.64 -6.21
C HIS A 320 -17.15 -0.81 -5.96
N VAL A 321 -16.49 0.25 -5.50
CA VAL A 321 -15.12 0.20 -5.00
C VAL A 321 -15.13 -0.44 -3.61
N LEU A 322 -14.26 -1.42 -3.38
CA LEU A 322 -14.01 -2.08 -2.10
C LEU A 322 -12.66 -1.69 -1.52
#